data_AF-A0A849Z2W4-F1
#
_entry.id   AF-A0A849Z2W4-F1
#
_cell.length_a   1.000
_cell.length_b   1.000
_cell.length_c   1.000
_cell.angle_alpha   90.00
_cell.angle_beta   90.00
_cell.angle_gamma   90.00
#
_symmetry.space_group_name_H-M   'P 1'
#
loop_
_entity.id
_entity.type
_entity.pdbx_description
1 polymer ?
#
loop_
_entity_poly.entity_id
_entity_poly.type
_entity_poly.pdbx_seq_one_letter_code
_entity_poly.pdbx_strand_id
1 'polypeptide(L)'
;MERQRLAQRTTRDGRCVGIQATLATGSDGGGLDLYAVLDGMVGHETTDQEALFADDPARELWATLGKMIEQKLGFPLEPELFSNMLFVAALGRVADEAVRKQVASLLDTFRDTDVRGLYHFFLSLRFAGDIDCTGVAARARLVSGDIDPGTAAGRAALREVTTTILASAATRTVASSENSTHGKENGDLRRNVFKVYLDDHDRQGPECDRGLKNNPVVTANALFAPLLELKLGLRSPDEVIELKEYVEGEDTPRTASATVAEILTANVLYAIGYLLSGDWRRGCRYYASPDAFLCFLSESIREFPELFDEFGASEAIRAAIEERRHTEGGDVAENPMTSLNVAWRAIAAANVGLDATPELDRLVARQHEDGSWHDPDSLYTFGSNTSITMHFRSTVVTAGFAIRALSQPAERLTQISSSAWARPLIDGVATAVAAL
;
A
#
# COMPACT_ATOMS: atom_id res chain seq x y z
N MET A 1 26.28 14.42 -13.27
CA MET A 1 25.97 13.57 -12.10
C MET A 1 25.64 12.19 -12.65
N GLU A 2 26.52 11.20 -12.43
CA GLU A 2 26.31 9.84 -12.90
C GLU A 2 25.04 9.28 -12.23
N ARG A 3 24.02 8.87 -13.01
CA ARG A 3 22.78 8.34 -12.43
C ARG A 3 23.11 7.04 -11.72
N GLN A 4 23.17 7.07 -10.38
CA GLN A 4 23.33 5.85 -9.59
C GLN A 4 22.23 4.84 -9.95
N ARG A 5 22.61 3.58 -10.18
CA ARG A 5 21.64 2.51 -10.37
C ARG A 5 20.82 2.37 -9.10
N LEU A 6 19.52 2.09 -9.23
CA LEU A 6 18.60 1.98 -8.08
C LEU A 6 19.11 0.99 -7.01
N ALA A 7 19.62 -0.16 -7.46
CA ALA A 7 20.23 -1.20 -6.62
C ALA A 7 21.53 -0.78 -5.90
N GLN A 8 22.08 0.40 -6.22
CA GLN A 8 23.34 0.91 -5.68
C GLN A 8 23.14 2.19 -4.87
N ARG A 9 21.90 2.66 -4.72
CA ARG A 9 21.59 3.84 -3.93
C ARG A 9 21.74 3.50 -2.46
N THR A 10 22.70 4.14 -1.81
CA THR A 10 22.98 3.95 -0.39
C THR A 10 22.85 5.25 0.37
N THR A 11 22.27 5.22 1.57
CA THR A 11 22.38 6.33 2.54
C THR A 11 23.83 6.61 2.90
N ARG A 12 24.08 7.75 3.54
CA ARG A 12 25.39 8.15 4.10
C ARG A 12 26.02 7.08 5.02
N ASP A 13 25.21 6.32 5.74
CA ASP A 13 25.68 5.23 6.62
C ASP A 13 25.87 3.88 5.89
N GLY A 14 25.76 3.87 4.55
CA GLY A 14 26.05 2.73 3.70
C GLY A 14 24.89 1.75 3.50
N ARG A 15 23.71 2.01 4.07
CA ARG A 15 22.53 1.15 3.89
C ARG A 15 21.94 1.34 2.49
N CYS A 16 21.60 0.25 1.80
CA CYS A 16 20.91 0.34 0.51
C CYS A 16 19.45 0.78 0.71
N VAL A 17 19.01 1.81 -0.01
CA VAL A 17 17.66 2.39 0.12
C VAL A 17 16.78 2.21 -1.10
N GLY A 18 17.36 1.87 -2.26
CA GLY A 18 16.59 1.59 -3.46
C GLY A 18 15.85 2.81 -4.03
N ILE A 19 14.55 2.64 -4.30
CA ILE A 19 13.66 3.67 -4.84
C ILE A 19 13.28 4.61 -3.70
N GLN A 20 13.35 5.91 -3.96
CA GLN A 20 12.86 6.95 -3.06
C GLN A 20 11.86 7.81 -3.84
N ALA A 21 10.71 8.06 -3.23
CA ALA A 21 9.70 8.93 -3.81
C ALA A 21 10.12 10.40 -3.80
N THR A 22 9.59 11.17 -4.75
CA THR A 22 9.62 12.62 -4.76
C THR A 22 8.43 13.14 -3.94
N LEU A 23 8.70 14.02 -2.97
CA LEU A 23 7.69 14.69 -2.15
C LEU A 23 7.21 15.98 -2.80
N ALA A 24 5.90 16.15 -2.96
CA ALA A 24 5.30 17.39 -3.44
C ALA A 24 4.24 17.88 -2.45
N THR A 25 4.12 19.20 -2.26
CA THR A 25 3.10 19.84 -1.39
C THR A 25 1.82 20.22 -2.14
N GLY A 26 1.79 20.01 -3.45
CA GLY A 26 0.64 20.12 -4.33
C GLY A 26 0.66 19.00 -5.35
N SER A 27 -0.38 18.93 -6.16
CA SER A 27 -0.62 17.95 -7.23
C SER A 27 0.06 18.36 -8.56
N ASP A 28 0.31 19.65 -8.77
CA ASP A 28 0.87 20.25 -9.98
C ASP A 28 2.31 20.81 -9.80
N GLY A 29 2.83 20.83 -8.58
CA GLY A 29 4.12 21.43 -8.23
C GLY A 29 5.36 20.56 -8.50
N GLY A 30 6.52 21.21 -8.62
CA GLY A 30 7.83 20.57 -8.52
C GLY A 30 8.03 19.94 -7.14
N GLY A 31 8.66 18.77 -7.10
CA GLY A 31 8.83 18.01 -5.86
C GLY A 31 10.27 17.93 -5.39
N LEU A 32 10.45 17.66 -4.09
CA LEU A 32 11.71 17.38 -3.43
C LEU A 32 12.03 15.89 -3.59
N ASP A 33 13.11 15.56 -4.28
CA ASP A 33 13.61 14.17 -4.30
C ASP A 33 14.05 13.80 -2.87
N LEU A 34 13.37 12.84 -2.25
CA LEU A 34 13.68 12.39 -0.90
C LEU A 34 15.12 11.90 -0.78
N TYR A 35 15.65 11.31 -1.86
CA TYR A 35 17.05 10.89 -1.92
C TYR A 35 18.01 12.08 -1.75
N ALA A 36 17.71 13.23 -2.37
CA ALA A 36 18.53 14.44 -2.22
C ALA A 36 18.53 14.95 -0.78
N VAL A 37 17.40 14.82 -0.06
CA VAL A 37 17.34 15.17 1.37
C VAL A 37 18.23 14.24 2.20
N LEU A 38 18.13 12.94 1.96
CA LEU A 38 18.80 11.89 2.74
C LEU A 38 20.33 11.86 2.57
N ASP A 39 20.84 12.25 1.40
CA ASP A 39 22.29 12.35 1.14
C ASP A 39 22.94 13.59 1.77
N GLY A 40 22.22 14.32 2.63
CA GLY A 40 22.73 15.49 3.32
C GLY A 40 22.80 16.74 2.45
N MET A 41 22.20 16.74 1.24
CA MET A 41 22.07 17.96 0.43
C MET A 41 21.15 18.99 1.09
N VAL A 42 20.43 18.59 2.13
CA VAL A 42 19.46 19.39 2.87
C VAL A 42 19.74 19.26 4.37
N GLY A 43 20.59 20.14 4.92
CA GLY A 43 20.49 20.53 6.33
C GLY A 43 21.44 19.94 7.39
N HIS A 44 22.61 19.39 7.06
CA HIS A 44 23.64 19.09 8.08
C HIS A 44 24.98 19.81 7.84
N GLU A 45 25.45 20.51 8.88
CA GLU A 45 26.73 21.22 8.94
C GLU A 45 27.92 20.23 8.96
N THR A 46 28.41 19.80 7.80
CA THR A 46 29.76 19.20 7.70
C THR A 46 30.50 19.70 6.46
N THR A 47 31.79 19.99 6.67
CA THR A 47 32.68 20.85 5.89
C THR A 47 33.06 20.40 4.47
N ASP A 48 32.82 19.15 4.06
CA ASP A 48 33.25 18.66 2.74
C ASP A 48 32.16 18.65 1.65
N GLN A 49 30.88 18.80 2.02
CA GLN A 49 29.77 18.94 1.06
C GLN A 49 29.34 20.38 0.83
N GLU A 50 29.86 21.34 1.61
CA GLU A 50 29.67 22.78 1.39
C GLU A 50 30.13 23.19 0.00
N ALA A 51 31.23 22.63 -0.50
CA ALA A 51 31.80 23.02 -1.79
C ALA A 51 30.97 22.59 -3.01
N LEU A 52 30.17 21.52 -2.91
CA LEU A 52 29.45 20.96 -4.06
C LEU A 52 28.11 21.66 -4.34
N PHE A 53 27.55 22.33 -3.33
CA PHE A 53 26.24 23.00 -3.40
C PHE A 53 26.20 24.35 -2.67
N ALA A 54 27.35 24.98 -2.36
CA ALA A 54 27.39 26.34 -1.81
C ALA A 54 26.64 27.35 -2.69
N ASP A 55 26.64 27.12 -4.00
CA ASP A 55 26.08 28.03 -4.99
C ASP A 55 24.69 27.63 -5.51
N ASP A 56 24.02 26.60 -4.95
CA ASP A 56 22.66 26.23 -5.37
C ASP A 56 21.61 27.15 -4.72
N PRO A 57 20.95 28.05 -5.48
CA PRO A 57 19.96 28.97 -4.93
C PRO A 57 18.72 28.28 -4.36
N ALA A 58 18.49 26.99 -4.64
CA ALA A 58 17.37 26.22 -4.09
C ALA A 58 17.69 25.56 -2.73
N ARG A 59 18.95 25.58 -2.26
CA ARG A 59 19.36 24.88 -1.03
C ARG A 59 18.62 25.35 0.23
N GLU A 60 18.49 26.66 0.43
CA GLU A 60 17.76 27.22 1.58
C GLU A 60 16.27 26.86 1.54
N LEU A 61 15.68 26.85 0.34
CA LEU A 61 14.30 26.44 0.13
C LEU A 61 14.10 24.97 0.51
N TRP A 62 14.97 24.08 0.03
CA TRP A 62 14.89 22.65 0.36
C TRP A 62 15.14 22.38 1.85
N ALA A 63 16.08 23.07 2.48
CA ALA A 63 16.33 22.97 3.93
C ALA A 63 15.12 23.38 4.76
N THR A 64 14.45 24.44 4.32
CA THR A 64 13.22 24.90 4.95
C THR A 64 12.09 23.89 4.77
N LEU A 65 11.91 23.38 3.54
CA LEU A 65 10.90 22.37 3.23
C LEU A 65 11.13 21.05 4.00
N GLY A 66 12.37 20.56 4.06
CA GLY A 66 12.75 19.38 4.83
C GLY A 66 12.39 19.53 6.31
N LYS A 67 12.80 20.62 6.96
CA LYS A 67 12.44 20.92 8.36
C LYS A 67 10.92 21.02 8.56
N MET A 68 10.20 21.64 7.62
CA MET A 68 8.74 21.73 7.68
C MET A 68 8.09 20.35 7.58
N ILE A 69 8.62 19.44 6.77
CA ILE A 69 8.15 18.07 6.64
C ILE A 69 8.43 17.30 7.93
N GLU A 70 9.64 17.36 8.46
CA GLU A 70 10.03 16.69 9.72
C GLU A 70 9.19 17.17 10.91
N GLN A 71 8.99 18.48 11.05
CA GLN A 71 8.12 19.06 12.08
C GLN A 71 6.68 18.54 11.99
N LYS A 72 6.18 18.30 10.77
CA LYS A 72 4.83 17.77 10.54
C LYS A 72 4.72 16.28 10.76
N LEU A 73 5.75 15.53 10.36
CA LEU A 73 5.85 14.10 10.59
C LEU A 73 6.06 13.79 12.08
N GLY A 74 6.69 14.71 12.81
CA GLY A 74 7.04 14.56 14.22
C GLY A 74 8.34 13.77 14.45
N PHE A 75 9.10 13.49 13.40
CA PHE A 75 10.38 12.78 13.44
C PHE A 75 11.24 13.14 12.21
N PRO A 76 12.57 12.88 12.25
CA PRO A 76 13.46 13.15 11.13
C PRO A 76 13.08 12.38 9.88
N LEU A 77 13.34 12.97 8.71
CA LEU A 77 13.02 12.34 7.44
C LEU A 77 14.00 11.20 7.18
N GLU A 78 13.49 9.98 7.11
CA GLU A 78 14.28 8.77 6.85
C GLU A 78 13.93 8.18 5.47
N PRO A 79 14.76 7.25 4.95
CA PRO A 79 14.44 6.56 3.71
C PRO A 79 13.09 5.85 3.81
N GLU A 80 12.24 6.07 2.82
CA GLU A 80 10.99 5.33 2.69
C GLU A 80 11.22 4.01 1.97
N LEU A 81 10.52 2.96 2.40
CA LEU A 81 10.63 1.61 1.87
C LEU A 81 9.39 1.20 1.06
N PHE A 82 8.31 1.98 1.15
CA PHE A 82 7.02 1.60 0.57
C PHE A 82 7.07 1.55 -0.95
N SER A 83 7.80 2.46 -1.61
CA SER A 83 8.04 2.41 -3.06
C SER A 83 8.75 1.13 -3.49
N ASN A 84 9.70 0.62 -2.68
CA ASN A 84 10.38 -0.64 -2.95
C ASN A 84 9.39 -1.81 -2.86
N MET A 85 8.54 -1.83 -1.82
CA MET A 85 7.52 -2.85 -1.63
C MET A 85 6.53 -2.87 -2.80
N LEU A 86 6.01 -1.71 -3.22
CA LEU A 86 5.10 -1.59 -4.37
C LEU A 86 5.74 -2.06 -5.67
N PHE A 87 7.00 -1.67 -5.92
CA PHE A 87 7.72 -2.08 -7.12
C PHE A 87 7.92 -3.60 -7.18
N VAL A 88 8.33 -4.22 -6.06
CA VAL A 88 8.49 -5.69 -5.99
C VAL A 88 7.14 -6.40 -6.10
N ALA A 89 6.08 -5.89 -5.45
CA ALA A 89 4.73 -6.43 -5.59
C ALA A 89 4.21 -6.37 -7.03
N ALA A 90 4.57 -5.32 -7.79
CA ALA A 90 4.18 -5.19 -9.18
C ALA A 90 5.00 -6.10 -10.12
N LEU A 91 6.32 -6.17 -9.96
CA LEU A 91 7.21 -6.82 -10.92
C LEU A 91 7.75 -8.17 -10.49
N GLY A 92 7.43 -8.66 -9.29
CA GLY A 92 8.06 -9.86 -8.72
C GLY A 92 7.90 -11.15 -9.54
N ARG A 93 6.95 -11.18 -10.49
CA ARG A 93 6.69 -12.34 -11.38
C ARG A 93 7.09 -12.10 -12.83
N VAL A 94 7.69 -10.96 -13.15
CA VAL A 94 8.19 -10.70 -14.50
C VAL A 94 9.44 -11.53 -14.73
N ALA A 95 9.45 -12.33 -15.80
CA ALA A 95 10.49 -13.32 -16.08
C ALA A 95 11.83 -12.71 -16.53
N ASP A 96 11.83 -11.44 -16.95
CA ASP A 96 13.02 -10.74 -17.43
C ASP A 96 14.15 -10.75 -16.38
N GLU A 97 15.36 -11.13 -16.79
CA GLU A 97 16.51 -11.31 -15.89
C GLU A 97 16.96 -9.99 -15.25
N ALA A 98 16.90 -8.88 -15.98
CA ALA A 98 17.29 -7.58 -15.43
C ALA A 98 16.27 -7.11 -14.39
N VAL A 99 14.97 -7.29 -14.68
CA VAL A 99 13.89 -7.02 -13.72
C VAL A 99 14.02 -7.90 -12.48
N ARG A 100 14.29 -9.21 -12.62
CA ARG A 100 14.48 -10.12 -11.48
C ARG A 100 15.65 -9.71 -10.58
N LYS A 101 16.78 -9.29 -11.16
CA LYS A 101 17.92 -8.76 -10.38
C LYS A 101 17.54 -7.51 -9.61
N GLN A 102 16.80 -6.60 -10.24
CA GLN A 102 16.34 -5.37 -9.59
C GLN A 102 15.34 -5.67 -8.46
N VAL A 103 14.40 -6.59 -8.68
CA VAL A 103 13.46 -7.08 -7.67
C VAL A 103 14.19 -7.66 -6.48
N ALA A 104 15.15 -8.57 -6.69
CA ALA A 104 15.92 -9.19 -5.61
C ALA A 104 16.67 -8.13 -4.78
N SER A 105 17.31 -7.16 -5.44
CA SER A 105 18.02 -6.08 -4.75
C SER A 105 17.09 -5.17 -3.94
N LEU A 106 15.88 -4.87 -4.44
CA LEU A 106 14.93 -4.02 -3.72
C LEU A 106 14.25 -4.78 -2.58
N LEU A 107 13.99 -6.07 -2.75
CA LEU A 107 13.49 -6.94 -1.69
C LEU A 107 14.41 -6.91 -0.46
N ASP A 108 15.73 -6.96 -0.66
CA ASP A 108 16.72 -6.90 0.41
C ASP A 108 16.66 -5.61 1.24
N THR A 109 16.10 -4.52 0.70
CA THR A 109 15.98 -3.25 1.44
C THR A 109 14.92 -3.26 2.53
N PHE A 110 13.92 -4.14 2.43
CA PHE A 110 12.82 -4.21 3.39
C PHE A 110 12.59 -5.60 3.98
N ARG A 111 13.21 -6.65 3.43
CA ARG A 111 13.08 -8.03 3.91
C ARG A 111 13.24 -8.16 5.42
N ASP A 112 14.25 -7.49 5.95
CA ASP A 112 14.68 -7.57 7.35
C ASP A 112 14.24 -6.35 8.19
N THR A 113 13.35 -5.50 7.65
CA THR A 113 12.74 -4.38 8.39
C THR A 113 11.42 -4.76 9.07
N ASP A 114 11.05 -6.03 8.92
CA ASP A 114 10.05 -6.73 9.71
C ASP A 114 10.36 -6.61 11.21
N VAL A 115 9.37 -6.15 11.99
CA VAL A 115 9.34 -6.28 13.44
C VAL A 115 8.19 -7.21 13.85
N ARG A 116 8.45 -8.51 13.87
CA ARG A 116 7.49 -9.58 14.21
C ARG A 116 6.27 -9.62 13.27
N GLY A 117 6.53 -9.64 11.97
CA GLY A 117 5.56 -9.62 10.90
C GLY A 117 4.93 -8.24 10.64
N LEU A 118 5.52 -7.16 11.16
CA LEU A 118 5.06 -5.78 10.97
C LEU A 118 6.07 -4.98 10.15
N TYR A 119 5.64 -4.44 9.01
CA TYR A 119 6.49 -3.63 8.14
C TYR A 119 6.25 -2.14 8.33
N HIS A 120 7.31 -1.38 8.07
CA HIS A 120 7.34 0.06 8.29
C HIS A 120 7.46 0.80 6.97
N PHE A 121 6.78 1.94 6.91
CA PHE A 121 6.83 2.83 5.76
C PHE A 121 8.23 3.45 5.60
N PHE A 122 8.83 3.90 6.70
CA PHE A 122 10.20 4.38 6.76
C PHE A 122 11.12 3.30 7.33
N LEU A 123 12.41 3.41 7.05
CA LEU A 123 13.43 2.58 7.69
C LEU A 123 13.51 2.81 9.21
N SER A 124 13.03 3.96 9.69
CA SER A 124 12.90 4.27 11.11
C SER A 124 11.81 3.45 11.77
N LEU A 125 12.13 2.80 12.89
CA LEU A 125 11.14 2.22 13.79
C LEU A 125 10.46 3.25 14.69
N ARG A 126 10.81 4.53 14.56
CA ARG A 126 10.14 5.65 15.27
C ARG A 126 8.85 6.08 14.58
N PHE A 127 8.60 5.60 13.38
CA PHE A 127 7.32 5.74 12.71
C PHE A 127 6.49 4.49 12.93
N ALA A 128 5.17 4.67 13.07
CA ALA A 128 4.25 3.57 13.22
C ALA A 128 4.35 2.64 12.00
N GLY A 129 4.63 1.38 12.26
CA GLY A 129 4.37 0.28 11.34
C GLY A 129 2.93 0.30 10.86
N ASP A 130 2.76 -0.03 9.60
CA ASP A 130 1.55 0.20 8.83
C ASP A 130 1.08 -1.12 8.23
N ILE A 131 -0.19 -1.44 8.42
CA ILE A 131 -0.81 -2.65 7.87
C ILE A 131 -0.86 -2.62 6.35
N ASP A 132 -0.83 -1.42 5.74
CA ASP A 132 -0.68 -1.26 4.29
C ASP A 132 0.70 -1.74 3.83
N CYS A 133 1.76 -1.20 4.43
CA CYS A 133 3.14 -1.63 4.20
C CYS A 133 3.29 -3.14 4.44
N THR A 134 2.66 -3.64 5.50
CA THR A 134 2.68 -5.06 5.86
C THR A 134 2.00 -5.93 4.80
N GLY A 135 0.81 -5.54 4.33
CA GLY A 135 0.10 -6.25 3.26
C GLY A 135 0.86 -6.24 1.93
N VAL A 136 1.37 -5.08 1.52
CA VAL A 136 2.15 -4.93 0.28
C VAL A 136 3.48 -5.70 0.37
N ALA A 137 4.19 -5.63 1.49
CA ALA A 137 5.43 -6.38 1.69
C ALA A 137 5.19 -7.90 1.70
N ALA A 138 4.15 -8.38 2.40
CA ALA A 138 3.77 -9.79 2.39
C ALA A 138 3.53 -10.28 0.97
N ARG A 139 2.76 -9.49 0.19
CA ARG A 139 2.48 -9.80 -1.20
C ARG A 139 3.74 -9.77 -2.06
N ALA A 140 4.57 -8.73 -1.94
CA ALA A 140 5.86 -8.60 -2.62
C ALA A 140 6.74 -9.84 -2.41
N ARG A 141 6.83 -10.31 -1.16
CA ARG A 141 7.59 -11.51 -0.79
C ARG A 141 6.98 -12.80 -1.34
N LEU A 142 5.65 -12.93 -1.34
CA LEU A 142 4.95 -14.08 -1.94
C LEU A 142 5.15 -14.15 -3.45
N VAL A 143 4.96 -13.02 -4.15
CA VAL A 143 5.02 -13.00 -5.63
C VAL A 143 6.44 -13.14 -6.16
N SER A 144 7.46 -12.71 -5.40
CA SER A 144 8.88 -12.93 -5.73
C SER A 144 9.41 -14.30 -5.33
N GLY A 145 8.63 -15.08 -4.55
CA GLY A 145 9.04 -16.39 -4.05
C GLY A 145 9.94 -16.36 -2.81
N ASP A 146 10.12 -15.20 -2.17
CA ASP A 146 10.85 -15.07 -0.91
C ASP A 146 10.13 -15.75 0.25
N ILE A 147 8.81 -15.61 0.29
CA ILE A 147 7.93 -16.45 1.12
C ILE A 147 7.37 -17.54 0.20
N ASP A 148 7.85 -18.77 0.38
CA ASP A 148 7.30 -19.96 -0.28
C ASP A 148 6.44 -20.79 0.71
N PRO A 149 5.10 -20.73 0.61
CA PRO A 149 4.19 -21.52 1.45
C PRO A 149 4.35 -23.04 1.32
N GLY A 150 5.03 -23.53 0.28
CA GLY A 150 5.40 -24.94 0.13
C GLY A 150 6.45 -25.39 1.15
N THR A 151 7.27 -24.47 1.67
CA THR A 151 8.33 -24.76 2.64
C THR A 151 7.90 -24.50 4.08
N ALA A 152 8.53 -25.17 5.05
CA ALA A 152 8.25 -24.92 6.47
C ALA A 152 8.62 -23.49 6.89
N ALA A 153 9.74 -22.97 6.40
CA ALA A 153 10.19 -21.61 6.70
C ALA A 153 9.25 -20.55 6.11
N GLY A 154 8.84 -20.71 4.84
CA GLY A 154 7.88 -19.80 4.22
C GLY A 154 6.49 -19.86 4.87
N ARG A 155 6.02 -21.03 5.32
CA ARG A 155 4.79 -21.11 6.14
C ARG A 155 4.91 -20.36 7.46
N ALA A 156 6.03 -20.48 8.16
CA ALA A 156 6.25 -19.77 9.41
C ALA A 156 6.26 -18.25 9.19
N ALA A 157 6.99 -17.77 8.17
CA ALA A 157 7.02 -16.35 7.81
C ALA A 157 5.64 -15.83 7.40
N LEU A 158 4.89 -16.57 6.56
CA LEU A 158 3.53 -16.21 6.18
C LEU A 158 2.61 -16.16 7.41
N ARG A 159 2.70 -17.14 8.30
CA ARG A 159 1.91 -17.21 9.54
C ARG A 159 2.19 -16.04 10.46
N GLU A 160 3.45 -15.64 10.61
CA GLU A 160 3.85 -14.50 11.43
C GLU A 160 3.22 -13.19 10.92
N VAL A 161 3.40 -12.90 9.63
CA VAL A 161 2.87 -11.68 9.00
C VAL A 161 1.34 -11.65 9.02
N THR A 162 0.69 -12.74 8.64
CA THR A 162 -0.78 -12.82 8.62
C THR A 162 -1.40 -12.75 10.02
N THR A 163 -0.72 -13.26 11.05
CA THR A 163 -1.18 -13.11 12.44
C THR A 163 -1.15 -11.64 12.86
N THR A 164 -0.09 -10.90 12.50
CA THR A 164 -0.02 -9.46 12.75
C THR A 164 -1.10 -8.69 11.99
N ILE A 165 -1.35 -9.02 10.71
CA ILE A 165 -2.46 -8.42 9.94
C ILE A 165 -3.80 -8.70 10.62
N LEU A 166 -4.10 -9.94 10.99
CA LEU A 166 -5.38 -10.31 11.61
C LEU A 166 -5.56 -9.64 12.99
N ALA A 167 -4.50 -9.55 13.79
CA ALA A 167 -4.53 -8.89 15.09
C ALA A 167 -4.76 -7.37 15.00
N SER A 168 -4.58 -6.77 13.82
CA SER A 168 -4.86 -5.35 13.58
C SER A 168 -6.34 -5.01 13.44
N ALA A 169 -7.23 -6.00 13.47
CA ALA A 169 -8.66 -5.76 13.35
C ALA A 169 -9.18 -4.91 14.52
N ALA A 170 -10.07 -3.95 14.23
CA ALA A 170 -10.63 -3.07 15.25
C ALA A 170 -11.50 -3.85 16.25
N THR A 171 -11.37 -3.53 17.55
CA THR A 171 -12.07 -4.29 18.61
C THR A 171 -13.59 -4.03 18.63
N ARG A 172 -14.02 -2.86 18.16
CA ARG A 172 -15.42 -2.42 18.14
C ARG A 172 -15.70 -1.44 17.02
N THR A 173 -16.99 -1.19 16.78
CA THR A 173 -17.45 -0.13 15.88
C THR A 173 -17.48 1.19 16.65
N VAL A 174 -17.01 2.26 16.04
CA VAL A 174 -17.03 3.63 16.59
C VAL A 174 -17.47 4.57 15.47
N ALA A 175 -18.48 5.40 15.73
CA ALA A 175 -18.95 6.38 14.76
C ALA A 175 -17.90 7.48 14.53
N SER A 176 -17.86 8.06 13.33
CA SER A 176 -16.90 9.12 12.98
C SER A 176 -16.94 10.32 13.94
N SER A 177 -18.12 10.64 14.49
CA SER A 177 -18.29 11.73 15.47
C SER A 177 -17.61 11.45 16.82
N GLU A 178 -17.28 10.20 17.10
CA GLU A 178 -16.66 9.73 18.34
C GLU A 178 -15.23 9.22 18.12
N ASN A 179 -14.82 9.04 16.86
CA ASN A 179 -13.51 8.54 16.49
C ASN A 179 -12.58 9.69 16.07
N SER A 180 -11.99 10.33 17.08
CA SER A 180 -10.98 11.36 16.88
C SER A 180 -9.76 11.11 17.75
N THR A 181 -8.58 11.39 17.21
CA THR A 181 -7.30 11.29 17.94
C THR A 181 -6.47 12.52 17.60
N HIS A 182 -5.81 13.12 18.58
CA HIS A 182 -5.00 14.33 18.46
C HIS A 182 -5.73 15.48 17.73
N GLY A 183 -7.04 15.63 18.00
CA GLY A 183 -7.89 16.66 17.38
C GLY A 183 -8.20 16.44 15.90
N LYS A 184 -7.98 15.22 15.37
CA LYS A 184 -8.28 14.85 13.98
C LYS A 184 -9.38 13.80 13.91
N GLU A 185 -10.34 14.01 13.02
CA GLU A 185 -11.35 12.99 12.69
C GLU A 185 -10.70 11.81 11.95
N ASN A 186 -10.92 10.61 12.46
CA ASN A 186 -10.38 9.38 11.89
C ASN A 186 -11.36 8.70 10.92
N GLY A 187 -12.63 9.13 10.89
CA GLY A 187 -13.71 8.46 10.16
C GLY A 187 -14.37 7.35 10.98
N ASP A 188 -15.35 6.66 10.41
CA ASP A 188 -15.95 5.51 11.07
C ASP A 188 -14.90 4.41 11.28
N LEU A 189 -14.92 3.80 12.47
CA LEU A 189 -14.22 2.56 12.75
C LEU A 189 -15.23 1.42 12.74
N ARG A 190 -14.98 0.35 12.00
CA ARG A 190 -15.84 -0.83 11.93
C ARG A 190 -15.17 -2.01 12.63
N ARG A 191 -15.90 -2.65 13.54
CA ARG A 191 -15.44 -3.85 14.25
C ARG A 191 -14.92 -4.89 13.26
N ASN A 192 -13.83 -5.56 13.62
CA ASN A 192 -13.19 -6.64 12.87
C ASN A 192 -12.61 -6.22 11.50
N VAL A 193 -12.68 -4.95 11.10
CA VAL A 193 -11.99 -4.43 9.91
C VAL A 193 -10.57 -4.01 10.30
N PHE A 194 -9.60 -4.30 9.43
CA PHE A 194 -8.20 -3.95 9.65
C PHE A 194 -8.03 -2.44 9.87
N LYS A 195 -7.31 -2.09 10.94
CA LYS A 195 -6.83 -0.73 11.14
C LYS A 195 -5.64 -0.46 10.23
N VAL A 196 -5.40 0.81 9.91
CA VAL A 196 -4.18 1.22 9.19
C VAL A 196 -2.94 1.02 10.06
N TYR A 197 -3.02 1.44 11.33
CA TYR A 197 -1.94 1.26 12.29
C TYR A 197 -2.33 0.18 13.31
N LEU A 198 -1.33 -0.56 13.78
CA LEU A 198 -1.58 -1.60 14.78
C LEU A 198 -2.03 -0.97 16.11
N ASP A 199 -1.47 0.20 16.46
CA ASP A 199 -1.70 0.94 17.72
C ASP A 199 -1.60 -0.02 18.93
N ASP A 200 -0.50 -0.79 18.98
CA ASP A 200 -0.13 -1.72 20.04
C ASP A 200 1.12 -1.22 20.77
N HIS A 201 0.91 -0.62 21.95
CA HIS A 201 1.98 -0.03 22.75
C HIS A 201 3.04 -1.04 23.18
N ASP A 202 2.70 -2.33 23.30
CA ASP A 202 3.66 -3.37 23.67
C ASP A 202 4.67 -3.64 22.56
N ARG A 203 4.31 -3.34 21.30
CA ARG A 203 5.15 -3.57 20.12
C ARG A 203 5.88 -2.32 19.67
N GLN A 204 5.22 -1.16 19.68
CA GLN A 204 5.72 0.05 19.04
C GLN A 204 5.85 1.25 19.98
N GLY A 205 5.36 1.13 21.21
CA GLY A 205 5.28 2.24 22.15
C GLY A 205 4.16 3.24 21.83
N PRO A 206 3.68 3.99 22.83
CA PRO A 206 2.61 4.99 22.68
C PRO A 206 2.99 6.17 21.76
N GLU A 207 4.27 6.44 21.56
CA GLU A 207 4.75 7.49 20.65
C GLU A 207 4.44 7.19 19.16
N CYS A 208 4.17 5.93 18.86
CA CYS A 208 3.78 5.47 17.53
C CYS A 208 2.26 5.49 17.31
N ASP A 209 1.45 5.98 18.26
CA ASP A 209 0.01 6.09 18.05
C ASP A 209 -0.30 7.05 16.89
N ARG A 210 -1.14 6.60 15.97
CA ARG A 210 -1.58 7.41 14.81
C ARG A 210 -3.08 7.44 14.64
N GLY A 211 -3.82 6.83 15.56
CA GLY A 211 -5.28 6.85 15.63
C GLY A 211 -5.92 5.73 14.83
N LEU A 212 -7.06 5.26 15.36
CA LEU A 212 -7.79 4.11 14.85
C LEU A 212 -8.53 4.46 13.55
N LYS A 213 -8.05 3.96 12.42
CA LYS A 213 -8.61 4.25 11.09
C LYS A 213 -8.78 2.98 10.30
N ASN A 214 -9.92 2.80 9.65
CA ASN A 214 -10.02 1.86 8.54
C ASN A 214 -9.76 2.59 7.22
N ASN A 215 -9.19 1.89 6.24
CA ASN A 215 -8.98 2.45 4.91
C ASN A 215 -9.18 1.35 3.85
N PRO A 216 -9.98 1.59 2.80
CA PRO A 216 -10.36 0.56 1.84
C PRO A 216 -9.19 0.02 1.02
N VAL A 217 -8.19 0.85 0.70
CA VAL A 217 -6.99 0.39 -0.02
C VAL A 217 -6.10 -0.44 0.89
N VAL A 218 -5.91 0.01 2.13
CA VAL A 218 -5.15 -0.74 3.15
C VAL A 218 -5.78 -2.11 3.38
N THR A 219 -7.11 -2.16 3.50
CA THR A 219 -7.85 -3.42 3.59
C THR A 219 -7.62 -4.31 2.36
N ALA A 220 -7.69 -3.75 1.15
CA ALA A 220 -7.47 -4.51 -0.08
C ALA A 220 -6.05 -5.12 -0.15
N ASN A 221 -5.02 -4.36 0.23
CA ASN A 221 -3.64 -4.83 0.28
C ASN A 221 -3.43 -5.89 1.36
N ALA A 222 -4.00 -5.69 2.56
CA ALA A 222 -3.83 -6.59 3.69
C ALA A 222 -4.61 -7.90 3.59
N LEU A 223 -5.74 -7.92 2.87
CA LEU A 223 -6.58 -9.12 2.68
C LEU A 223 -5.86 -10.28 1.98
N PHE A 224 -4.92 -9.97 1.08
CA PHE A 224 -4.36 -10.95 0.14
C PHE A 224 -3.68 -12.14 0.84
N ALA A 225 -2.77 -11.87 1.79
CA ALA A 225 -1.97 -12.92 2.42
C ALA A 225 -2.79 -13.84 3.37
N PRO A 226 -3.69 -13.32 4.24
CA PRO A 226 -4.58 -14.16 5.04
C PRO A 226 -5.54 -15.02 4.20
N LEU A 227 -6.11 -14.46 3.12
CA LEU A 227 -6.97 -15.23 2.20
C LEU A 227 -6.19 -16.35 1.49
N LEU A 228 -4.95 -16.09 1.10
CA LEU A 228 -4.07 -17.10 0.53
C LEU A 228 -3.80 -18.24 1.54
N GLU A 229 -3.57 -17.92 2.80
CA GLU A 229 -3.33 -18.91 3.84
C GLU A 229 -4.55 -19.82 4.06
N LEU A 230 -5.78 -19.26 4.06
CA LEU A 230 -7.02 -20.04 4.09
C LEU A 230 -7.18 -20.93 2.86
N LYS A 231 -6.97 -20.37 1.65
CA LYS A 231 -7.10 -21.11 0.39
C LYS A 231 -6.15 -22.30 0.32
N LEU A 232 -4.94 -22.15 0.87
CA LEU A 232 -3.94 -23.21 0.94
C LEU A 232 -4.20 -24.22 2.08
N GLY A 233 -5.25 -24.02 2.89
CA GLY A 233 -5.55 -24.87 4.05
C GLY A 233 -4.51 -24.76 5.17
N LEU A 234 -3.75 -23.67 5.20
CA LEU A 234 -2.68 -23.43 6.17
C LEU A 234 -3.19 -22.80 7.46
N ARG A 235 -4.38 -22.19 7.44
CA ARG A 235 -5.07 -21.62 8.61
C ARG A 235 -6.51 -22.09 8.67
N SER A 236 -7.03 -22.27 9.88
CA SER A 236 -8.44 -22.59 10.10
C SER A 236 -9.28 -21.30 10.13
N PRO A 237 -10.46 -21.27 9.49
CA PRO A 237 -11.41 -20.16 9.63
C PRO A 237 -11.90 -19.98 11.07
N ASP A 238 -11.93 -21.05 11.86
CA ASP A 238 -12.41 -21.03 13.27
C ASP A 238 -11.31 -20.66 14.28
N GLU A 239 -10.07 -20.46 13.81
CA GLU A 239 -8.98 -20.03 14.68
C GLU A 239 -9.32 -18.66 15.30
N VAL A 240 -9.19 -18.56 16.62
CA VAL A 240 -9.47 -17.33 17.36
C VAL A 240 -8.24 -16.44 17.40
N ILE A 241 -8.41 -15.18 17.05
CA ILE A 241 -7.40 -14.13 17.10
C ILE A 241 -7.75 -13.18 18.24
N GLU A 242 -6.79 -12.97 19.13
CA GLU A 242 -6.87 -11.94 20.16
C GLU A 242 -6.61 -10.57 19.53
N LEU A 243 -7.53 -9.65 19.76
CA LEU A 243 -7.49 -8.28 19.25
C LEU A 243 -7.16 -7.34 20.40
N LYS A 244 -6.29 -6.36 20.10
CA LYS A 244 -5.85 -5.37 21.07
C LYS A 244 -5.71 -4.01 20.39
N GLU A 245 -6.23 -2.97 21.03
CA GLU A 245 -6.01 -1.60 20.57
C GLU A 245 -5.88 -0.65 21.75
N TYR A 246 -4.93 0.27 21.65
CA TYR A 246 -4.79 1.37 22.59
C TYR A 246 -5.48 2.60 22.03
N VAL A 247 -6.12 3.36 22.93
CA VAL A 247 -6.88 4.56 22.57
C VAL A 247 -6.35 5.73 23.37
N GLU A 248 -6.14 6.85 22.70
CA GLU A 248 -5.71 8.09 23.35
C GLU A 248 -6.66 8.44 24.51
N GLY A 249 -6.07 8.65 25.69
CA GLY A 249 -6.80 9.00 26.91
C GLY A 249 -7.33 7.80 27.71
N GLU A 250 -7.11 6.57 27.27
CA GLU A 250 -7.44 5.35 28.03
C GLU A 250 -6.18 4.72 28.64
N ASP A 251 -6.20 4.45 29.95
CA ASP A 251 -5.06 3.85 30.68
C ASP A 251 -4.89 2.34 30.40
N THR A 252 -5.91 1.69 29.84
CA THR A 252 -5.92 0.26 29.55
C THR A 252 -6.30 0.00 28.10
N PRO A 253 -5.63 -0.96 27.43
CA PRO A 253 -5.99 -1.33 26.07
C PRO A 253 -7.40 -1.93 26.04
N ARG A 254 -8.12 -1.66 24.97
CA ARG A 254 -9.34 -2.40 24.65
C ARG A 254 -8.94 -3.76 24.09
N THR A 255 -9.63 -4.80 24.53
CA THR A 255 -9.40 -6.16 24.05
C THR A 255 -10.69 -6.77 23.55
N ALA A 256 -10.57 -7.63 22.55
CA ALA A 256 -11.63 -8.45 22.02
C ALA A 256 -11.04 -9.74 21.46
N SER A 257 -11.88 -10.67 21.06
CA SER A 257 -11.47 -11.80 20.24
C SER A 257 -12.46 -11.98 19.09
N ALA A 258 -11.96 -12.50 17.99
CA ALA A 258 -12.74 -12.84 16.81
C ALA A 258 -12.09 -14.01 16.09
N THR A 259 -12.90 -14.83 15.43
CA THR A 259 -12.40 -15.87 14.53
C THR A 259 -11.79 -15.24 13.28
N VAL A 260 -10.89 -15.99 12.63
CA VAL A 260 -10.35 -15.62 11.31
C VAL A 260 -11.49 -15.37 10.32
N ALA A 261 -12.54 -16.19 10.35
CA ALA A 261 -13.70 -16.02 9.49
C ALA A 261 -14.44 -14.70 9.74
N GLU A 262 -14.69 -14.32 10.98
CA GLU A 262 -15.34 -13.04 11.32
C GLU A 262 -14.53 -11.83 10.86
N ILE A 263 -13.20 -11.88 11.04
CA ILE A 263 -12.29 -10.81 10.62
C ILE A 263 -12.29 -10.67 9.09
N LEU A 264 -12.07 -11.77 8.37
CA LEU A 264 -11.99 -11.71 6.91
C LEU A 264 -13.34 -11.41 6.26
N THR A 265 -14.44 -11.89 6.82
CA THR A 265 -15.80 -11.53 6.39
C THR A 265 -16.03 -10.02 6.51
N ALA A 266 -15.69 -9.41 7.66
CA ALA A 266 -15.85 -7.98 7.87
C ALA A 266 -15.02 -7.14 6.89
N ASN A 267 -13.79 -7.56 6.59
CA ASN A 267 -12.91 -6.87 5.65
C ASN A 267 -13.38 -7.01 4.19
N VAL A 268 -13.87 -8.19 3.80
CA VAL A 268 -14.47 -8.41 2.47
C VAL A 268 -15.72 -7.55 2.29
N LEU A 269 -16.62 -7.54 3.29
CA LEU A 269 -17.79 -6.65 3.33
C LEU A 269 -17.41 -5.17 3.24
N TYR A 270 -16.36 -4.77 3.95
CA TYR A 270 -15.90 -3.39 3.93
C TYR A 270 -15.39 -2.98 2.55
N ALA A 271 -14.53 -3.79 1.92
CA ALA A 271 -13.99 -3.52 0.59
C ALA A 271 -15.08 -3.55 -0.50
N ILE A 272 -15.96 -4.57 -0.50
CA ILE A 272 -17.06 -4.66 -1.46
C ILE A 272 -18.07 -3.54 -1.23
N GLY A 273 -18.39 -3.22 0.03
CA GLY A 273 -19.28 -2.11 0.37
C GLY A 273 -18.75 -0.78 -0.17
N TYR A 274 -17.44 -0.53 -0.08
CA TYR A 274 -16.80 0.66 -0.64
C TYR A 274 -16.85 0.72 -2.17
N LEU A 275 -16.69 -0.42 -2.83
CA LEU A 275 -16.83 -0.55 -4.29
C LEU A 275 -18.27 -0.26 -4.73
N LEU A 276 -19.25 -0.92 -4.10
CA LEU A 276 -20.66 -0.87 -4.47
C LEU A 276 -21.34 0.46 -4.07
N SER A 277 -20.91 1.11 -2.98
CA SER A 277 -21.40 2.44 -2.62
C SER A 277 -20.99 3.51 -3.63
N GLY A 278 -19.90 3.26 -4.36
CA GLY A 278 -19.34 4.22 -5.29
C GLY A 278 -18.40 5.25 -4.66
N ASP A 279 -18.13 5.14 -3.35
CA ASP A 279 -17.26 6.06 -2.62
C ASP A 279 -15.83 6.09 -3.15
N TRP A 280 -15.39 4.98 -3.76
CA TRP A 280 -14.08 4.84 -4.39
C TRP A 280 -13.75 5.93 -5.41
N ARG A 281 -14.76 6.57 -6.03
CA ARG A 281 -14.57 7.69 -6.97
C ARG A 281 -13.81 8.87 -6.37
N ARG A 282 -13.79 9.01 -5.05
CA ARG A 282 -13.13 10.09 -4.31
C ARG A 282 -11.70 9.74 -3.87
N GLY A 283 -11.17 8.60 -4.29
CA GLY A 283 -9.96 8.05 -3.70
C GLY A 283 -10.17 7.74 -2.21
N CYS A 284 -9.12 7.69 -1.41
CA CYS A 284 -9.20 7.55 0.05
C CYS A 284 -8.07 8.35 0.72
N ARG A 285 -8.05 8.36 2.07
CA ARG A 285 -7.10 9.17 2.88
C ARG A 285 -5.63 9.08 2.44
N TYR A 286 -5.17 7.89 2.05
CA TYR A 286 -3.78 7.63 1.71
C TYR A 286 -3.55 7.47 0.21
N TYR A 287 -4.61 7.30 -0.59
CA TYR A 287 -4.55 7.10 -2.03
C TYR A 287 -5.57 8.00 -2.69
N ALA A 288 -5.12 9.18 -3.12
CA ALA A 288 -5.99 10.13 -3.79
C ALA A 288 -6.58 9.60 -5.11
N SER A 289 -5.86 8.70 -5.80
CA SER A 289 -6.35 8.09 -7.03
C SER A 289 -7.41 6.99 -6.78
N PRO A 290 -8.58 7.07 -7.43
CA PRO A 290 -9.55 5.98 -7.48
C PRO A 290 -8.99 4.69 -8.10
N ASP A 291 -8.11 4.81 -9.09
CA ASP A 291 -7.59 3.68 -9.86
C ASP A 291 -6.67 2.78 -9.00
N ALA A 292 -6.07 3.32 -7.92
CA ALA A 292 -5.31 2.55 -6.93
C ALA A 292 -6.18 1.48 -6.26
N PHE A 293 -7.35 1.87 -5.75
CA PHE A 293 -8.29 0.95 -5.11
C PHE A 293 -8.77 -0.13 -6.09
N LEU A 294 -9.14 0.28 -7.31
CA LEU A 294 -9.58 -0.66 -8.35
C LEU A 294 -8.47 -1.68 -8.68
N CYS A 295 -7.23 -1.22 -8.83
CA CYS A 295 -6.08 -2.09 -9.09
C CYS A 295 -5.88 -3.09 -7.96
N PHE A 296 -5.72 -2.64 -6.71
CA PHE A 296 -5.39 -3.54 -5.60
C PHE A 296 -6.54 -4.50 -5.24
N LEU A 297 -7.80 -4.05 -5.28
CA LEU A 297 -8.93 -4.95 -5.06
C LEU A 297 -9.06 -5.99 -6.19
N SER A 298 -8.85 -5.60 -7.46
CA SER A 298 -8.92 -6.53 -8.59
C SER A 298 -7.92 -7.68 -8.48
N GLU A 299 -6.79 -7.50 -7.79
CA GLU A 299 -5.81 -8.57 -7.58
C GLU A 299 -6.35 -9.65 -6.63
N SER A 300 -7.06 -9.23 -5.58
CA SER A 300 -7.76 -10.15 -4.68
C SER A 300 -8.91 -10.85 -5.40
N ILE A 301 -9.70 -10.13 -6.20
CA ILE A 301 -10.77 -10.72 -7.03
C ILE A 301 -10.20 -11.78 -7.97
N ARG A 302 -9.08 -11.47 -8.63
CA ARG A 302 -8.45 -12.40 -9.56
C ARG A 302 -7.95 -13.68 -8.88
N GLU A 303 -7.36 -13.58 -7.70
CA GLU A 303 -6.80 -14.74 -6.98
C GLU A 303 -7.88 -15.55 -6.24
N PHE A 304 -8.97 -14.89 -5.82
CA PHE A 304 -10.06 -15.45 -5.01
C PHE A 304 -11.45 -15.22 -5.63
N PRO A 305 -11.68 -15.51 -6.93
CA PRO A 305 -12.94 -15.18 -7.60
C PRO A 305 -14.16 -15.81 -6.94
N GLU A 306 -14.03 -17.02 -6.40
CA GLU A 306 -15.11 -17.74 -5.70
C GLU A 306 -15.68 -16.98 -4.51
N LEU A 307 -14.90 -16.09 -3.89
CA LEU A 307 -15.32 -15.28 -2.75
C LEU A 307 -15.94 -13.96 -3.20
N PHE A 308 -15.33 -13.29 -4.17
CA PHE A 308 -15.71 -11.93 -4.56
C PHE A 308 -16.83 -11.89 -5.61
N ASP A 309 -16.86 -12.87 -6.53
CA ASP A 309 -17.83 -12.88 -7.63
C ASP A 309 -19.25 -13.22 -7.17
N GLU A 310 -19.40 -13.93 -6.05
CA GLU A 310 -20.70 -14.18 -5.40
C GLU A 310 -21.43 -12.86 -5.08
N PHE A 311 -20.68 -11.78 -4.87
CA PHE A 311 -21.21 -10.44 -4.56
C PHE A 311 -21.12 -9.46 -5.74
N GLY A 312 -20.87 -9.96 -6.96
CA GLY A 312 -20.82 -9.14 -8.17
C GLY A 312 -19.61 -8.21 -8.27
N ALA A 313 -18.54 -8.45 -7.50
CA ALA A 313 -17.39 -7.54 -7.45
C ALA A 313 -16.67 -7.39 -8.80
N SER A 314 -16.49 -8.48 -9.56
CA SER A 314 -15.90 -8.40 -10.91
C SER A 314 -16.68 -7.48 -11.83
N GLU A 315 -18.02 -7.59 -11.84
CA GLU A 315 -18.86 -6.75 -12.69
C GLU A 315 -18.85 -5.29 -12.25
N ALA A 316 -18.84 -5.03 -10.94
CA ALA A 316 -18.71 -3.69 -10.40
C ALA A 316 -17.35 -3.04 -10.75
N ILE A 317 -16.24 -3.79 -10.73
CA ILE A 317 -14.93 -3.30 -11.20
C ILE A 317 -14.97 -3.01 -12.71
N ARG A 318 -15.57 -3.88 -13.53
CA ARG A 318 -15.71 -3.61 -14.98
C ARG A 318 -16.47 -2.31 -15.24
N ALA A 319 -17.61 -2.12 -14.57
CA ALA A 319 -18.40 -0.90 -14.68
C ALA A 319 -17.60 0.34 -14.22
N ALA A 320 -16.85 0.23 -13.12
CA ALA A 320 -15.98 1.30 -12.64
C ALA A 320 -14.87 1.66 -13.64
N ILE A 321 -14.26 0.67 -14.29
CA ILE A 321 -13.23 0.90 -15.31
C ILE A 321 -13.82 1.61 -16.53
N GLU A 322 -14.97 1.17 -17.03
CA GLU A 322 -15.65 1.84 -18.14
C GLU A 322 -16.01 3.29 -17.81
N GLU A 323 -16.52 3.54 -16.59
CA GLU A 323 -16.76 4.91 -16.13
C GLU A 323 -15.47 5.75 -16.12
N ARG A 324 -14.37 5.20 -15.60
CA ARG A 324 -13.08 5.90 -15.56
C ARG A 324 -12.52 6.20 -16.94
N ARG A 325 -12.80 5.37 -17.96
CA ARG A 325 -12.41 5.64 -19.36
C ARG A 325 -13.05 6.89 -19.95
N HIS A 326 -14.26 7.22 -19.48
CA HIS A 326 -15.06 8.35 -19.93
C HIS A 326 -14.93 9.59 -19.03
N THR A 327 -14.16 9.50 -17.95
CA THR A 327 -13.91 10.63 -17.06
C THR A 327 -12.87 11.54 -17.70
N GLU A 328 -13.24 12.80 -17.96
CA GLU A 328 -12.32 13.83 -18.46
C GLU A 328 -11.86 14.74 -17.31
N GLY A 329 -10.54 14.89 -17.16
CA GLY A 329 -9.96 15.89 -16.26
C GLY A 329 -10.19 15.62 -14.76
N GLY A 330 -9.44 16.37 -13.95
CA GLY A 330 -9.35 16.25 -12.50
C GLY A 330 -8.04 16.89 -12.03
N ASP A 331 -7.88 17.10 -10.73
CA ASP A 331 -6.57 17.41 -10.17
C ASP A 331 -5.56 16.27 -10.51
N VAL A 332 -4.24 16.49 -10.52
CA VAL A 332 -3.27 15.48 -11.01
C VAL A 332 -3.48 14.11 -10.35
N ALA A 333 -3.80 14.08 -9.05
CA ALA A 333 -4.06 12.85 -8.32
C ALA A 333 -5.41 12.17 -8.65
N GLU A 334 -6.38 12.92 -9.16
CA GLU A 334 -7.69 12.40 -9.63
C GLU A 334 -7.71 12.13 -11.13
N ASN A 335 -6.73 12.70 -11.85
CA ASN A 335 -6.64 12.69 -13.30
C ASN A 335 -6.49 11.25 -13.81
N PRO A 336 -7.52 10.69 -14.48
CA PRO A 336 -7.49 9.31 -14.97
C PRO A 336 -6.45 9.04 -16.07
N MET A 337 -5.78 10.10 -16.55
CA MET A 337 -4.92 10.10 -17.71
C MET A 337 -3.42 10.13 -17.38
N THR A 338 -3.04 10.17 -16.10
CA THR A 338 -1.64 9.97 -15.70
C THR A 338 -1.22 8.53 -16.00
N SER A 339 0.05 8.32 -16.34
CA SER A 339 0.55 7.00 -16.72
C SER A 339 0.39 5.97 -15.60
N LEU A 340 0.48 6.40 -14.34
CA LEU A 340 0.23 5.53 -13.19
C LEU A 340 -1.24 5.07 -13.14
N ASN A 341 -2.20 5.98 -13.28
CA ASN A 341 -3.63 5.65 -13.26
C ASN A 341 -4.03 4.80 -14.46
N VAL A 342 -3.48 5.07 -15.65
CA VAL A 342 -3.69 4.20 -16.81
C VAL A 342 -3.12 2.80 -16.57
N ALA A 343 -1.93 2.67 -15.97
CA ALA A 343 -1.33 1.37 -15.66
C ALA A 343 -2.15 0.57 -14.63
N TRP A 344 -2.57 1.20 -13.56
CA TRP A 344 -3.45 0.58 -12.56
C TRP A 344 -4.78 0.12 -13.16
N ARG A 345 -5.40 0.95 -14.00
CA ARG A 345 -6.66 0.58 -14.68
C ARG A 345 -6.46 -0.55 -15.69
N ALA A 346 -5.35 -0.59 -16.43
CA ALA A 346 -5.02 -1.69 -17.32
C ALA A 346 -4.88 -3.02 -16.56
N ILE A 347 -4.17 -2.99 -15.42
CA ILE A 347 -4.02 -4.16 -14.55
C ILE A 347 -5.38 -4.61 -14.02
N ALA A 348 -6.21 -3.67 -13.56
CA ALA A 348 -7.55 -3.97 -13.07
C ALA A 348 -8.42 -4.62 -14.16
N ALA A 349 -8.42 -4.05 -15.38
CA ALA A 349 -9.15 -4.58 -16.52
C ALA A 349 -8.74 -6.02 -16.84
N ALA A 350 -7.43 -6.26 -16.95
CA ALA A 350 -6.89 -7.59 -17.21
C ALA A 350 -7.27 -8.60 -16.10
N ASN A 351 -7.27 -8.17 -14.83
CA ASN A 351 -7.59 -9.03 -13.70
C ASN A 351 -9.05 -9.48 -13.68
N VAL A 352 -9.99 -8.66 -14.20
CA VAL A 352 -11.42 -9.00 -14.29
C VAL A 352 -11.86 -9.45 -15.68
N GLY A 353 -10.90 -9.70 -16.59
CA GLY A 353 -11.18 -10.17 -17.95
C GLY A 353 -11.85 -9.13 -18.86
N LEU A 354 -11.70 -7.84 -18.57
CA LEU A 354 -12.07 -6.76 -19.47
C LEU A 354 -10.93 -6.50 -20.46
N ASP A 355 -11.27 -6.12 -21.70
CA ASP A 355 -10.27 -5.72 -22.70
C ASP A 355 -9.46 -4.52 -22.20
N ALA A 356 -8.16 -4.69 -22.01
CA ALA A 356 -7.26 -3.64 -21.53
C ALA A 356 -6.63 -2.83 -22.66
N THR A 357 -6.85 -3.17 -23.94
CA THR A 357 -6.24 -2.49 -25.10
C THR A 357 -6.37 -0.96 -25.05
N PRO A 358 -7.52 -0.36 -24.67
CA PRO A 358 -7.63 1.11 -24.58
C PRO A 358 -6.62 1.75 -23.61
N GLU A 359 -6.35 1.12 -22.48
CA GLU A 359 -5.34 1.59 -21.53
C GLU A 359 -3.92 1.30 -22.02
N LEU A 360 -3.67 0.12 -22.61
CA LEU A 360 -2.35 -0.25 -23.12
C LEU A 360 -1.89 0.68 -24.25
N ASP A 361 -2.77 1.00 -25.21
CA ASP A 361 -2.48 1.94 -26.29
C ASP A 361 -2.11 3.33 -25.74
N ARG A 362 -2.81 3.78 -24.70
CA ARG A 362 -2.52 5.05 -24.00
C ARG A 362 -1.16 5.00 -23.29
N LEU A 363 -0.80 3.90 -22.63
CA LEU A 363 0.50 3.76 -21.98
C LEU A 363 1.64 3.80 -23.00
N VAL A 364 1.52 3.07 -24.11
CA VAL A 364 2.51 3.06 -25.18
C VAL A 364 2.66 4.46 -25.79
N ALA A 365 1.56 5.16 -26.04
CA ALA A 365 1.59 6.53 -26.57
C ALA A 365 2.26 7.55 -25.63
N ARG A 366 2.31 7.26 -24.32
CA ARG A 366 2.95 8.11 -23.30
C ARG A 366 4.38 7.71 -22.97
N GLN A 367 4.86 6.59 -23.50
CA GLN A 367 6.21 6.13 -23.28
C GLN A 367 7.19 7.06 -24.01
N HIS A 368 8.22 7.53 -23.30
CA HIS A 368 9.27 8.35 -23.88
C HIS A 368 10.30 7.50 -24.64
N GLU A 369 11.15 8.14 -25.45
CA GLU A 369 12.19 7.48 -26.24
C GLU A 369 13.17 6.65 -25.39
N ASP A 370 13.38 7.04 -24.13
CA ASP A 370 14.20 6.31 -23.16
C ASP A 370 13.50 5.12 -22.49
N GLY A 371 12.25 4.85 -22.89
CA GLY A 371 11.41 3.77 -22.39
C GLY A 371 10.66 4.08 -21.09
N SER A 372 10.79 5.28 -20.54
CA SER A 372 10.18 5.66 -19.25
C SER A 372 8.91 6.53 -19.40
N TRP A 373 8.24 6.78 -18.27
CA TRP A 373 7.06 7.65 -18.15
C TRP A 373 7.40 8.80 -17.20
N HIS A 374 7.45 10.03 -17.74
CA HIS A 374 7.95 11.22 -17.02
C HIS A 374 6.87 12.06 -16.35
N ASP A 375 5.63 11.56 -16.27
CA ASP A 375 4.53 12.22 -15.57
C ASP A 375 4.35 11.63 -14.15
N PRO A 376 5.08 12.13 -13.14
CA PRO A 376 4.97 11.62 -11.78
C PRO A 376 3.60 11.94 -11.20
N ASP A 377 2.84 10.89 -10.89
CA ASP A 377 1.59 10.97 -10.15
C ASP A 377 1.78 10.53 -8.68
N SER A 378 0.82 10.89 -7.83
CA SER A 378 0.79 10.56 -6.42
C SER A 378 0.56 9.06 -6.23
N LEU A 379 1.59 8.35 -5.75
CA LEU A 379 1.47 6.97 -5.29
C LEU A 379 0.62 6.90 -4.03
N TYR A 380 0.89 7.79 -3.08
CA TYR A 380 0.20 7.90 -1.81
C TYR A 380 0.36 9.31 -1.23
N THR A 381 -0.48 9.63 -0.25
CA THR A 381 -0.56 10.95 0.36
C THR A 381 -0.48 10.87 1.88
N PHE A 382 0.30 11.77 2.49
CA PHE A 382 0.29 12.02 3.93
C PHE A 382 -0.24 13.41 4.23
N GLY A 383 -1.13 13.51 5.21
CA GLY A 383 -1.70 14.78 5.60
C GLY A 383 -2.99 14.62 6.37
N SER A 384 -3.54 15.75 6.79
CA SER A 384 -4.83 15.87 7.43
C SER A 384 -5.50 17.15 6.95
N ASN A 385 -6.81 17.29 7.12
CA ASN A 385 -7.56 18.47 6.67
C ASN A 385 -7.04 19.79 7.28
N THR A 386 -6.27 19.74 8.37
CA THR A 386 -5.67 20.89 9.05
C THR A 386 -4.20 21.13 8.69
N SER A 387 -3.63 20.35 7.77
CA SER A 387 -2.22 20.40 7.37
C SER A 387 -2.06 20.30 5.85
N ILE A 388 -0.94 20.80 5.31
CA ILE A 388 -0.60 20.58 3.89
C ILE A 388 -0.54 19.07 3.59
N THR A 389 -1.20 18.64 2.51
CA THR A 389 -1.09 17.28 1.98
C THR A 389 0.24 17.12 1.25
N MET A 390 0.98 16.09 1.62
CA MET A 390 2.22 15.67 0.98
C MET A 390 1.90 14.52 0.04
N HIS A 391 2.31 14.67 -1.22
CA HIS A 391 2.14 13.70 -2.28
C HIS A 391 3.48 13.03 -2.52
N PHE A 392 3.54 11.71 -2.40
CA PHE A 392 4.72 10.94 -2.72
C PHE A 392 4.58 10.39 -4.12
N ARG A 393 5.56 10.65 -4.97
CA ARG A 393 5.51 10.32 -6.40
C ARG A 393 6.73 9.54 -6.81
N SER A 394 6.62 8.65 -7.80
CA SER A 394 7.80 8.00 -8.37
C SER A 394 7.57 7.59 -9.80
N THR A 395 8.38 8.14 -10.70
CA THR A 395 8.44 7.70 -12.11
C THR A 395 8.95 6.27 -12.22
N VAL A 396 9.76 5.80 -11.27
CA VAL A 396 10.26 4.41 -11.23
C VAL A 396 9.14 3.44 -10.87
N VAL A 397 8.35 3.73 -9.84
CA VAL A 397 7.19 2.90 -9.48
C VAL A 397 6.14 2.94 -10.59
N THR A 398 5.92 4.12 -11.20
CA THR A 398 5.05 4.27 -12.37
C THR A 398 5.49 3.38 -13.52
N ALA A 399 6.78 3.38 -13.86
CA ALA A 399 7.34 2.49 -14.87
C ALA A 399 7.17 1.01 -14.49
N GLY A 400 7.30 0.66 -13.21
CA GLY A 400 7.06 -0.70 -12.74
C GLY A 400 5.62 -1.17 -12.97
N PHE A 401 4.64 -0.34 -12.65
CA PHE A 401 3.23 -0.66 -12.95
C PHE A 401 2.94 -0.67 -14.47
N ALA A 402 3.53 0.24 -15.25
CA ALA A 402 3.37 0.26 -16.70
C ALA A 402 3.96 -0.99 -17.36
N ILE A 403 5.17 -1.41 -16.97
CA ILE A 403 5.79 -2.67 -17.43
C ILE A 403 4.89 -3.86 -17.07
N ARG A 404 4.35 -3.89 -15.85
CA ARG A 404 3.42 -4.94 -15.44
C ARG A 404 2.16 -4.97 -16.30
N ALA A 405 1.56 -3.82 -16.57
CA ALA A 405 0.37 -3.71 -17.42
C ALA A 405 0.62 -4.20 -18.85
N LEU A 406 1.79 -3.85 -19.41
CA LEU A 406 2.21 -4.26 -20.76
C LEU A 406 2.67 -5.71 -20.84
N SER A 407 3.00 -6.32 -19.70
CA SER A 407 3.38 -7.73 -19.61
C SER A 407 2.15 -8.63 -19.57
N GLN A 408 2.28 -9.87 -20.05
CA GLN A 408 1.18 -10.84 -19.94
C GLN A 408 0.77 -11.02 -18.47
N PRO A 409 -0.53 -11.24 -18.17
CA PRO A 409 -0.97 -11.48 -16.81
C PRO A 409 -0.21 -12.67 -16.22
N ALA A 410 0.59 -12.44 -15.16
CA ALA A 410 1.31 -13.51 -14.47
C ALA A 410 0.33 -14.60 -14.00
N GLU A 411 0.65 -15.89 -14.07
CA GLU A 411 -0.24 -16.96 -13.60
C GLU A 411 -0.74 -16.73 -12.17
N ARG A 412 -1.86 -17.32 -11.74
CA ARG A 412 -2.31 -17.22 -10.33
C ARG A 412 -1.22 -17.79 -9.39
N LEU A 413 -1.19 -17.35 -8.12
CA LEU A 413 -0.28 -17.96 -7.15
C LEU A 413 -0.68 -19.40 -6.85
N THR A 414 -1.99 -19.68 -6.95
CA THR A 414 -2.56 -20.99 -6.68
C THR A 414 -3.39 -21.49 -7.85
N GLN A 415 -3.29 -22.80 -8.13
CA GLN A 415 -4.16 -23.50 -9.08
C GLN A 415 -5.26 -24.32 -8.37
N ILE A 416 -5.45 -24.13 -7.06
CA ILE A 416 -6.50 -24.79 -6.29
C ILE A 416 -7.87 -24.30 -6.80
N SER A 417 -8.70 -25.23 -7.26
CA SER A 417 -10.01 -24.95 -7.86
C SER A 417 -11.19 -25.15 -6.91
N SER A 418 -10.96 -25.71 -5.72
CA SER A 418 -12.02 -25.92 -4.73
C SER A 418 -12.46 -24.58 -4.12
N SER A 419 -13.75 -24.30 -4.11
CA SER A 419 -14.35 -23.15 -3.41
C SER A 419 -14.69 -23.44 -1.94
N ALA A 420 -14.47 -24.66 -1.46
CA ALA A 420 -14.88 -25.07 -0.11
C ALA A 420 -14.26 -24.20 1.00
N TRP A 421 -13.03 -23.71 0.80
CA TRP A 421 -12.34 -22.83 1.76
C TRP A 421 -13.05 -21.49 1.92
N ALA A 422 -13.71 -20.98 0.87
CA ALA A 422 -14.35 -19.67 0.86
C ALA A 422 -15.76 -19.71 1.48
N ARG A 423 -16.35 -20.90 1.61
CA ARG A 423 -17.75 -21.05 2.03
C ARG A 423 -18.06 -20.40 3.39
N PRO A 424 -17.25 -20.58 4.45
CA PRO A 424 -17.51 -19.92 5.73
C PRO A 424 -17.55 -18.40 5.62
N LEU A 425 -16.72 -17.82 4.74
CA LEU A 425 -16.69 -16.37 4.50
C LEU A 425 -17.93 -15.93 3.72
N ILE A 426 -18.29 -16.65 2.65
CA ILE A 426 -19.48 -16.34 1.84
C ILE A 426 -20.75 -16.35 2.70
N ASP A 427 -20.93 -17.40 3.51
CA ASP A 427 -22.08 -17.53 4.41
C ASP A 427 -22.09 -16.41 5.46
N GLY A 428 -20.91 -16.04 5.97
CA GLY A 428 -20.74 -14.89 6.88
C GLY A 428 -21.16 -13.57 6.23
N VAL A 429 -20.69 -13.30 5.01
CA VAL A 429 -21.02 -12.08 4.25
C VAL A 429 -22.53 -12.03 3.97
N ALA A 430 -23.12 -13.12 3.48
CA ALA A 430 -24.55 -13.21 3.20
C ALA A 430 -25.42 -12.96 4.45
N THR A 431 -25.01 -13.53 5.59
CA THR A 431 -25.68 -13.32 6.88
C THR A 431 -25.61 -11.87 7.32
N ALA A 432 -24.45 -11.22 7.19
CA ALA A 432 -24.28 -9.82 7.58
C ALA A 432 -25.11 -8.89 6.68
N VAL A 433 -25.16 -9.14 5.37
CA VAL A 433 -25.99 -8.37 4.43
C VAL A 433 -27.47 -8.51 4.76
N ALA A 434 -27.94 -9.72 5.11
CA ALA A 434 -29.34 -9.94 5.48
C ALA A 434 -29.76 -9.26 6.80
N ALA A 435 -28.80 -8.84 7.63
CA ALA A 435 -29.05 -8.15 8.89
C ALA A 435 -29.10 -6.61 8.75
N LEU A 436 -28.72 -6.07 7.59
CA LEU A 436 -28.85 -4.65 7.23
C LEU A 436 -30.21 -4.39 6.60
#